data_AF-A0AAV1I2I7-F1
#
_entry.id   AF-A0AAV1I2I7-F1
#
_cell.length_a   1.000
_cell.length_b   1.000
_cell.length_c   1.000
_cell.angle_alpha   90.00
_cell.angle_beta   90.00
_cell.angle_gamma   90.00
#
_symmetry.space_group_name_H-M   'P 1'
#
loop_
_entity.id
_entity.type
_entity.pdbx_description
1 polymer ?
#
loop_
_entity_poly.entity_id
_entity_poly.type
_entity_poly.pdbx_seq_one_letter_code
_entity_poly.pdbx_strand_id
1 'polypeptide(L)'
;MWLTHGQVWIDWLAEEIPDWVRSLKYRSAVTVHTKSLLRVTPKNYRAITKTYGVLTHGAHHDWYCLDWGRVAQAGYSGIDCLSIPDFAAIPLTHGWLHQMDVPCVAVWDPRAIVSTHTESIR
;
A
#
# COMPACT_ATOMS: atom_id res chain seq x y z
N MET A 1 -8.39 -1.01 3.67
CA MET A 1 -8.31 0.46 3.59
C MET A 1 -6.95 0.83 3.04
N TRP A 2 -6.92 1.53 1.92
CA TRP A 2 -5.70 2.09 1.35
C TRP A 2 -5.52 3.48 1.94
N LEU A 3 -4.42 3.65 2.65
CA LEU A 3 -3.98 4.91 3.22
C LEU A 3 -2.74 5.32 2.45
N THR A 4 -2.64 6.59 2.14
CA THR A 4 -1.48 7.16 1.47
C THR A 4 -1.05 8.39 2.27
N HIS A 5 0.16 8.87 2.07
CA HIS A 5 0.64 10.04 2.80
C HIS A 5 1.46 10.95 1.89
N GLY A 6 1.48 12.22 2.25
CA GLY A 6 2.35 13.20 1.64
C GLY A 6 1.80 13.85 0.36
N GLN A 7 2.52 14.87 -0.08
CA GLN A 7 2.19 15.68 -1.24
C GLN A 7 2.13 14.84 -2.52
N VAL A 8 2.97 13.80 -2.64
CA VAL A 8 3.04 12.92 -3.82
C VAL A 8 1.70 12.24 -4.14
N TRP A 9 0.96 11.78 -3.12
CA TRP A 9 -0.36 11.21 -3.36
C TRP A 9 -1.40 12.29 -3.69
N ILE A 10 -1.29 13.47 -3.07
CA ILE A 10 -2.18 14.60 -3.36
C ILE A 10 -1.96 15.07 -4.80
N ASP A 11 -0.71 15.12 -5.26
CA ASP A 11 -0.32 15.49 -6.61
C ASP A 11 -0.82 14.43 -7.61
N TRP A 12 -0.55 13.15 -7.35
CA TRP A 12 -1.07 12.05 -8.17
C TRP A 12 -2.60 12.04 -8.23
N LEU A 13 -3.29 12.22 -7.10
CA LEU A 13 -4.74 12.36 -7.05
C LEU A 13 -5.23 13.56 -7.86
N ALA A 14 -4.53 14.70 -7.80
CA ALA A 14 -4.91 15.90 -8.53
C ALA A 14 -4.69 15.76 -10.04
N GLU A 15 -3.76 14.90 -10.46
CA GLU A 15 -3.47 14.57 -11.86
C GLU A 15 -4.41 13.50 -12.42
N GLU A 16 -4.77 12.48 -11.62
CA GLU A 16 -5.50 11.28 -12.08
C GLU A 16 -6.99 11.24 -11.65
N ILE A 17 -7.39 11.91 -10.57
CA ILE A 17 -8.76 11.83 -10.04
C ILE A 17 -9.58 13.08 -10.41
N PRO A 18 -10.81 12.90 -10.94
CA PRO A 18 -11.63 14.00 -11.42
C PRO A 18 -11.98 15.05 -10.36
N ASP A 19 -12.34 16.25 -10.83
CA ASP A 19 -12.57 17.48 -10.06
C ASP A 19 -13.44 17.35 -8.79
N TRP A 20 -14.24 16.29 -8.65
CA TRP A 20 -15.00 16.02 -7.44
C TRP A 20 -14.11 15.86 -6.19
N VAL A 21 -12.83 15.50 -6.32
CA VAL A 21 -11.89 15.52 -5.17
C VAL A 21 -11.73 16.92 -4.61
N ARG A 22 -11.75 17.96 -5.45
CA ARG A 22 -11.74 19.36 -5.02
C ARG A 22 -13.03 19.76 -4.29
N SER A 23 -14.10 18.97 -4.43
CA SER A 23 -15.39 19.14 -3.73
C SER A 23 -15.50 18.36 -2.42
N LEU A 24 -14.44 17.63 -2.01
CA LEU A 24 -14.43 16.92 -0.75
C LEU A 24 -14.57 17.90 0.42
N LYS A 25 -15.66 17.73 1.19
CA LYS A 25 -15.94 18.55 2.37
C LYS A 25 -15.20 18.09 3.62
N TYR A 26 -14.64 16.88 3.60
CA TYR A 26 -14.07 16.24 4.77
C TYR A 26 -12.78 15.52 4.41
N ARG A 27 -11.78 15.59 5.31
CA ARG A 27 -10.60 14.72 5.30
C ARG A 27 -10.55 13.93 6.59
N SER A 28 -10.14 12.67 6.50
CA SER A 28 -9.94 11.80 7.66
C SER A 28 -8.46 11.48 7.82
N ALA A 29 -7.91 11.79 8.99
CA ALA A 29 -6.62 11.34 9.44
C ALA A 29 -6.78 10.02 10.20
N VAL A 30 -6.04 9.00 9.79
CA VAL A 30 -6.01 7.69 10.46
C VAL A 30 -4.63 7.48 11.05
N THR A 31 -4.56 7.26 12.36
CA THR A 31 -3.31 6.87 13.02
C THR A 31 -3.21 5.35 13.02
N VAL A 32 -2.12 4.81 12.48
CA VAL A 32 -1.88 3.37 12.41
C VAL A 32 -0.70 2.94 13.29
N HIS A 33 -0.82 1.78 13.92
CA HIS A 33 0.27 1.15 14.67
C HIS A 33 1.27 0.52 13.69
N THR A 34 2.24 1.29 13.23
CA THR A 34 3.18 0.91 12.16
C THR A 34 3.97 -0.38 12.46
N LYS A 35 4.20 -0.71 13.74
CA LYS A 35 4.84 -1.98 14.15
C LYS A 35 4.02 -3.23 13.84
N SER A 36 2.70 -3.08 13.65
CA SER A 36 1.81 -4.19 13.24
C SER A 36 1.76 -4.39 11.73
N LEU A 37 2.44 -3.55 10.95
CA LEU A 37 2.43 -3.60 9.50
C LEU A 37 3.69 -4.30 8.98
N LEU A 38 3.55 -5.06 7.90
CA LEU A 38 4.68 -5.57 7.16
C LEU A 38 5.34 -4.42 6.39
N ARG A 39 6.50 -3.96 6.85
CA ARG A 39 7.21 -2.86 6.20
C ARG A 39 8.02 -3.34 5.00
N VAL A 40 7.70 -2.80 3.84
CA VAL A 40 8.40 -3.05 2.58
C VAL A 40 9.37 -1.91 2.28
N THR A 41 10.56 -2.27 1.86
CA THR A 41 11.64 -1.35 1.48
C THR A 41 12.36 -1.91 0.25
N PRO A 42 13.12 -1.08 -0.48
CA PRO A 42 13.97 -1.55 -1.56
C PRO A 42 14.96 -2.66 -1.14
N LYS A 43 15.31 -2.73 0.14
CA LYS A 43 16.27 -3.73 0.66
C LYS A 43 15.64 -5.08 0.97
N ASN A 44 14.34 -5.15 1.27
CA ASN A 44 13.70 -6.37 1.77
C ASN A 44 12.57 -6.91 0.88
N TYR A 45 12.14 -6.19 -0.17
CA TYR A 45 11.01 -6.62 -1.00
C TYR A 45 11.19 -8.01 -1.63
N ARG A 46 12.43 -8.37 -2.05
CA ARG A 46 12.74 -9.70 -2.59
C ARG A 46 12.60 -10.79 -1.53
N ALA A 47 13.07 -10.53 -0.31
CA ALA A 47 12.94 -11.47 0.81
C ALA A 47 11.48 -11.65 1.19
N ILE A 48 10.70 -10.56 1.25
CA ILE A 48 9.26 -10.58 1.46
C ILE A 48 8.56 -11.42 0.39
N THR A 49 8.90 -11.19 -0.88
CA THR A 49 8.32 -11.93 -2.02
C THR A 49 8.70 -13.41 -1.97
N LYS A 50 9.92 -13.75 -1.56
CA LYS A 50 10.31 -15.15 -1.37
C LYS A 50 9.53 -15.83 -0.23
N THR A 51 9.26 -15.11 0.85
CA THR A 51 8.59 -15.66 2.04
C THR A 51 7.08 -15.79 1.86
N TYR A 52 6.44 -14.76 1.31
CA TYR A 52 4.98 -14.63 1.24
C TYR A 52 4.44 -14.66 -0.18
N GLY A 53 5.31 -14.62 -1.18
CA GLY A 53 4.90 -14.61 -2.58
C GLY A 53 4.47 -15.98 -3.06
N VAL A 54 3.51 -15.97 -3.99
CA VAL A 54 3.05 -17.12 -4.74
C VAL A 54 3.29 -16.82 -6.21
N LEU A 55 4.00 -17.74 -6.88
CA LEU A 55 4.20 -17.65 -8.32
C LEU A 55 2.84 -17.80 -9.00
N THR A 56 2.49 -16.81 -9.81
CA THR A 56 1.26 -16.75 -10.58
C THR A 56 1.63 -16.76 -12.05
N HIS A 57 1.00 -17.65 -12.80
CA HIS A 57 1.23 -17.81 -14.22
C HIS A 57 0.23 -16.93 -14.99
N GLY A 58 0.73 -15.82 -15.55
CA GLY A 58 -0.06 -14.96 -16.42
C GLY A 58 -0.08 -15.45 -17.87
N ALA A 59 -0.96 -14.89 -18.69
CA ALA A 59 -1.06 -15.22 -20.10
C ALA A 59 0.21 -14.86 -20.92
N HIS A 60 0.99 -13.90 -20.44
CA HIS A 60 2.15 -13.36 -21.16
C HIS A 60 3.45 -13.34 -20.36
N HIS A 61 3.41 -13.55 -19.05
CA HIS A 61 4.57 -13.63 -18.18
C HIS A 61 4.19 -14.22 -16.82
N ASP A 62 5.17 -14.83 -16.16
CA ASP A 62 5.06 -15.22 -14.76
C ASP A 62 5.36 -14.02 -13.84
N TRP A 63 4.59 -13.90 -12.76
CA TRP A 63 4.83 -12.88 -11.73
C TRP A 63 4.51 -13.42 -10.33
N TYR A 64 5.07 -12.78 -9.32
CA TYR A 64 4.73 -13.06 -7.93
C TYR A 64 3.57 -12.16 -7.46
N CYS A 65 2.54 -12.80 -6.92
CA CYS A 65 1.51 -12.16 -6.08
C CYS A 65 1.87 -12.38 -4.60
N LEU A 66 1.44 -11.50 -3.69
CA LEU A 66 1.51 -11.81 -2.25
C LEU A 66 0.32 -12.67 -1.83
N ASP A 67 0.60 -13.73 -1.07
CA ASP A 67 -0.41 -14.46 -0.31
C ASP A 67 -0.76 -13.67 0.96
N TRP A 68 -1.80 -12.85 0.85
CA TRP A 68 -2.30 -12.04 1.96
C TRP A 68 -2.72 -12.89 3.17
N GLY A 69 -3.17 -14.12 2.93
CA GLY A 69 -3.51 -15.07 3.99
C GLY A 69 -2.28 -15.44 4.82
N ARG A 70 -1.15 -15.77 4.18
CA ARG A 70 0.12 -16.04 4.88
C ARG A 70 0.65 -14.82 5.60
N VAL A 71 0.55 -13.64 5.00
CA VAL A 71 0.97 -12.38 5.65
C VAL A 71 0.12 -12.13 6.92
N ALA A 72 -1.19 -12.32 6.86
CA ALA A 72 -2.07 -12.18 8.01
C ALA A 72 -1.81 -13.24 9.09
N GLN A 73 -1.58 -14.50 8.71
CA GLN A 73 -1.23 -15.58 9.63
C GLN A 73 0.11 -15.35 10.34
N ALA A 74 1.05 -14.63 9.70
CA ALA A 74 2.29 -14.19 10.33
C ALA A 74 2.10 -13.04 11.34
N GLY A 75 0.86 -12.57 11.55
CA GLY A 75 0.50 -11.58 12.56
C GLY A 75 0.47 -10.14 12.07
N TYR A 76 0.64 -9.90 10.76
CA TYR A 76 0.59 -8.55 10.21
C TYR A 76 -0.86 -8.09 9.99
N SER A 77 -1.12 -6.85 10.37
CA SER A 77 -2.42 -6.18 10.26
C SER A 77 -2.57 -5.32 9.00
N GLY A 78 -1.49 -5.25 8.21
CA GLY A 78 -1.41 -4.49 6.98
C GLY A 78 0.00 -4.54 6.39
N ILE A 79 0.21 -3.76 5.33
CA ILE A 79 1.49 -3.58 4.65
C ILE A 79 1.80 -2.09 4.52
N ASP A 80 3.06 -1.73 4.65
CA ASP A 80 3.56 -0.36 4.48
C ASP A 80 4.58 -0.35 3.34
N CYS A 81 4.18 0.20 2.19
CA CYS A 81 5.01 0.36 1.00
C CYS A 81 5.49 1.81 0.81
N LEU A 82 5.27 2.71 1.78
CA LEU A 82 5.61 4.14 1.67
C LEU A 82 7.12 4.39 1.51
N SER A 83 7.94 3.44 1.94
CA SER A 83 9.40 3.54 1.89
C SER A 83 10.00 3.08 0.56
N ILE A 84 9.21 2.91 -0.50
CA ILE A 84 9.67 2.56 -1.85
C ILE A 84 9.60 3.84 -2.72
N PRO A 85 10.68 4.64 -2.77
CA PRO A 85 10.69 5.92 -3.48
C PRO A 85 10.67 5.78 -5.00
N ASP A 86 10.93 4.59 -5.54
CA ASP A 86 10.97 4.33 -6.99
C ASP A 86 10.41 2.93 -7.29
N PHE A 87 9.09 2.86 -7.53
CA PHE A 87 8.43 1.63 -7.96
C PHE A 87 8.93 1.17 -9.33
N ALA A 88 9.34 2.10 -10.21
CA ALA A 88 9.80 1.78 -11.55
C ALA A 88 11.12 1.00 -11.55
N ALA A 89 11.95 1.16 -10.50
CA ALA A 89 13.15 0.35 -10.30
C ALA A 89 12.88 -1.10 -9.85
N ILE A 90 11.64 -1.46 -9.49
CA ILE A 90 11.28 -2.81 -9.05
C ILE A 90 10.92 -3.67 -10.28
N PRO A 91 11.50 -4.87 -10.43
CA PRO A 91 11.18 -5.76 -11.56
C PRO A 91 9.68 -6.08 -11.65
N LEU A 92 9.12 -6.07 -12.86
CA LEU A 92 7.71 -6.43 -13.13
C LEU A 92 7.35 -7.85 -12.67
N THR A 93 8.32 -8.74 -12.54
CA THR A 93 8.13 -10.07 -11.94
C THR A 93 7.63 -10.03 -10.50
N HIS A 94 7.71 -8.88 -9.82
CA HIS A 94 7.14 -8.63 -8.49
C HIS A 94 5.81 -7.87 -8.63
N GLY A 95 4.91 -8.41 -9.46
CA GLY A 95 3.68 -7.75 -9.90
C GLY A 95 2.80 -7.21 -8.76
N TRP A 96 2.84 -7.81 -7.58
CA TRP A 96 2.10 -7.33 -6.40
C TRP A 96 2.45 -5.90 -5.96
N LEU A 97 3.68 -5.43 -6.21
CA LEU A 97 4.07 -4.05 -5.92
C LEU A 97 3.53 -3.09 -6.98
N HIS A 98 3.53 -3.52 -8.24
CA HIS A 98 3.03 -2.73 -9.36
C HIS A 98 1.50 -2.62 -9.37
N GLN A 99 0.79 -3.59 -8.77
CA GLN A 99 -0.67 -3.52 -8.59
C GLN A 99 -1.14 -2.40 -7.65
N MET A 100 -0.24 -1.80 -6.88
CA MET A 100 -0.60 -0.80 -5.89
C MET A 100 -0.67 0.62 -6.49
N ASP A 101 -0.24 0.80 -7.76
CA ASP A 101 -0.17 2.03 -8.58
C ASP A 101 0.57 3.23 -7.94
N VAL A 102 0.73 3.25 -6.62
CA VAL A 102 1.37 4.29 -5.80
C VAL A 102 1.99 3.70 -4.52
N PRO A 103 2.97 4.40 -3.91
CA PRO A 103 3.36 4.15 -2.54
C PRO A 103 2.19 4.34 -1.58
N CYS A 104 1.81 3.27 -0.88
CA CYS A 104 0.68 3.28 0.05
C CYS A 104 0.93 2.41 1.28
N VAL A 105 0.07 2.59 2.28
CA VAL A 105 -0.16 1.68 3.39
C VAL A 105 -1.52 1.02 3.15
N ALA A 106 -1.57 -0.30 3.04
CA ALA A 106 -2.84 -1.02 3.01
C ALA A 106 -3.07 -1.69 4.36
N VAL A 107 -4.14 -1.29 5.05
CA VAL A 107 -4.60 -1.91 6.30
C VAL A 107 -5.83 -2.75 6.03
N TRP A 108 -5.78 -4.04 6.35
CA TRP A 108 -6.93 -4.94 6.26
C TRP A 108 -7.48 -5.35 7.63
N ASP A 109 -6.70 -5.19 8.69
CA ASP A 109 -7.10 -5.54 10.05
C ASP A 109 -7.30 -4.29 10.91
N PRO A 110 -8.49 -4.11 11.52
CA PRO A 110 -8.78 -2.93 12.34
C PRO A 110 -7.88 -2.82 13.58
N ARG A 111 -7.21 -3.88 14.02
CA ARG A 111 -6.23 -3.85 15.12
C ARG A 111 -5.04 -2.93 14.83
N ALA A 112 -4.76 -2.62 13.56
CA ALA A 112 -3.75 -1.63 13.20
C ALA A 112 -4.20 -0.19 13.45
N ILE A 113 -5.50 0.09 13.61
CA ILE A 113 -6.03 1.45 13.72
C ILE A 113 -5.99 1.89 15.19
N VAL A 114 -5.21 2.93 15.47
CA VAL A 114 -5.08 3.52 16.81
C VAL A 114 -6.14 4.58 17.04
N SER A 115 -6.37 5.43 16.04
CA SER A 115 -7.39 6.49 16.10
C SER A 115 -7.81 6.92 14.71
N THR A 116 -9.02 7.48 14.63
CA THR A 116 -9.53 8.15 13.44
C THR A 116 -10.00 9.54 13.83
N HIS A 117 -9.66 10.54 13.03
CA HIS A 117 -10.13 11.91 13.19
C HIS A 117 -10.59 12.43 11.84
N THR A 118 -11.85 12.84 11.76
CA THR A 118 -12.38 13.52 10.59
C THR A 118 -12.50 15.01 10.87
N GLU A 119 -12.07 15.83 9.93
CA GLU A 119 -12.20 17.28 9.97
C GLU A 119 -12.82 17.81 8.68
N SER A 120 -13.52 18.94 8.79
CA SER A 120 -14.07 19.64 7.64
C SER A 120 -12.96 20.38 6.90
N ILE A 121 -12.87 20.21 5.59
CA ILE A 121 -12.03 21.03 4.72
C ILE A 121 -12.83 22.29 4.40
N ARG A 122 -12.22 23.47 4.59
CA ARG A 122 -12.82 24.78 4.26
C ARG A 122 -12.39 25.24 2.88
#